data_AF-A0AAD1Q2H7-F1
#
_entry.id   AF-A0AAD1Q2H7-F1
#
_cell.length_a   1.000
_cell.length_b   1.000
_cell.length_c   1.000
_cell.angle_alpha   90.00
_cell.angle_beta   90.00
_cell.angle_gamma   90.00
#
_symmetry.space_group_name_H-M   'P 1'
#
loop_
_entity.id
_entity.type
_entity.pdbx_description
1 polymer ?
#
loop_
_entity_poly.entity_id
_entity_poly.type
_entity_poly.pdbx_seq_one_letter_code
_entity_poly.pdbx_strand_id
1 'polypeptide(L)'
;MQQLYLQFKSPNQFPYQNYMFNQMKQEPCFISKQGVLFEEDCLPLLKQINNSVADVVFADPPFNLGKKYGKKHDDSLEDSEYLNWCYTWLDECCRILKDGGSLFIYNLPKWNMLLGSYLMNKGLTFRHWITISQK
;
A
#
# COMPACT_ATOMS: atom_id res chain seq x y z
N MET A 1 -16.74 -21.29 -9.46
CA MET A 1 -17.52 -20.16 -8.92
C MET A 1 -17.11 -18.93 -9.72
N GLN A 2 -17.93 -18.47 -10.67
CA GLN A 2 -17.62 -17.28 -11.47
C GLN A 2 -17.97 -16.05 -10.60
N GLN A 3 -16.96 -15.29 -10.19
CA GLN A 3 -17.14 -14.01 -9.52
C GLN A 3 -17.74 -13.03 -10.56
N LEU A 4 -18.96 -12.56 -10.30
CA LEU A 4 -19.62 -11.51 -11.08
C LEU A 4 -18.91 -10.18 -10.79
N TYR A 5 -18.02 -9.75 -11.69
CA TYR A 5 -17.47 -8.40 -11.65
C TYR A 5 -18.49 -7.43 -12.22
N LEU A 6 -19.05 -6.56 -11.38
CA LEU A 6 -19.87 -5.43 -11.80
C LEU A 6 -18.96 -4.38 -12.46
N GLN A 7 -18.91 -4.37 -13.79
CA GLN A 7 -18.21 -3.32 -14.54
C GLN A 7 -19.09 -2.08 -14.67
N PHE A 8 -18.92 -1.12 -13.76
CA PHE A 8 -19.51 0.21 -13.90
C PHE A 8 -18.59 1.09 -14.76
N LYS A 9 -18.88 1.23 -16.06
CA LYS A 9 -18.14 2.18 -16.93
C LYS A 9 -18.77 3.57 -16.80
N SER A 10 -18.17 4.44 -15.97
CA SER A 10 -18.50 5.87 -15.93
C SER A 10 -17.86 6.60 -17.13
N PRO A 11 -18.53 7.61 -17.73
CA PRO A 11 -17.99 8.33 -18.89
C PRO A 11 -16.76 9.22 -18.60
N ASN A 12 -16.49 9.57 -17.34
CA ASN A 12 -15.26 10.30 -16.95
C ASN A 12 -14.44 9.41 -16.00
N GLN A 13 -13.49 8.66 -16.52
CA GLN A 13 -12.70 7.73 -15.72
C GLN A 13 -11.47 8.43 -15.14
N PHE A 14 -11.08 8.06 -13.92
CA PHE A 14 -9.81 8.50 -13.35
C PHE A 14 -8.65 8.02 -14.25
N PRO A 15 -7.75 8.92 -14.70
CA PRO A 15 -6.72 8.60 -15.69
C PRO A 15 -5.52 7.91 -15.04
N TYR A 16 -5.73 6.75 -14.43
CA TYR A 16 -4.71 6.04 -13.64
C TYR A 16 -3.47 5.70 -14.48
N GLN A 17 -3.63 5.48 -15.78
CA GLN A 17 -2.54 5.13 -16.70
C GLN A 17 -1.43 6.18 -16.72
N ASN A 18 -1.75 7.45 -16.44
CA ASN A 18 -0.75 8.53 -16.36
C ASN A 18 0.24 8.35 -15.19
N TYR A 19 -0.09 7.51 -14.21
CA TYR A 19 0.71 7.27 -13.01
C TYR A 19 1.41 5.91 -13.02
N MET A 20 1.29 5.12 -14.10
CA MET A 20 1.87 3.78 -14.19
C MET A 20 3.00 3.72 -15.23
N PHE A 21 3.97 2.81 -15.03
CA PHE A 21 5.01 2.46 -15.99
C PHE A 21 4.41 1.57 -17.10
N ASN A 22 4.35 2.08 -18.34
CA ASN A 22 3.94 1.34 -19.54
C ASN A 22 2.56 0.62 -19.42
N GLN A 23 2.19 -0.16 -20.45
CA GLN A 23 0.94 -0.92 -20.46
C GLN A 23 0.95 -1.97 -19.34
N MET A 24 0.08 -1.76 -18.34
CA MET A 24 -0.09 -2.70 -17.24
C MET A 24 -0.51 -4.08 -17.73
N LYS A 25 -0.04 -5.11 -17.05
CA LYS A 25 -0.52 -6.48 -17.28
C LYS A 25 -1.91 -6.73 -16.68
N GLN A 26 -2.26 -5.97 -15.64
CA GLN A 26 -3.51 -6.13 -14.89
C GLN A 26 -4.45 -4.95 -15.14
N GLU A 27 -5.69 -5.23 -15.46
CA GLU A 27 -6.75 -4.22 -15.50
C GLU A 27 -7.33 -4.00 -14.10
N PRO A 28 -7.75 -2.77 -13.74
CA PRO A 28 -8.44 -2.51 -12.49
C PRO A 28 -9.77 -3.26 -12.45
N CYS A 29 -10.14 -3.79 -11.28
CA CYS A 29 -11.42 -4.44 -11.07
C CYS A 29 -12.57 -3.41 -10.91
N PHE A 30 -12.24 -2.16 -10.59
CA PHE A 30 -13.21 -1.06 -10.51
C PHE A 30 -12.56 0.29 -10.88
N ILE A 31 -13.31 1.10 -11.64
CA ILE A 31 -12.90 2.45 -12.06
C ILE A 31 -14.06 3.42 -11.79
N SER A 32 -13.74 4.54 -11.18
CA SER A 32 -14.66 5.67 -10.98
C SER A 32 -14.02 6.98 -11.46
N LYS A 33 -14.72 8.10 -11.29
CA LYS A 33 -14.12 9.43 -11.53
C LYS A 33 -13.05 9.80 -10.49
N GLN A 34 -13.16 9.22 -9.29
CA GLN A 34 -12.32 9.54 -8.12
C GLN A 34 -11.05 8.69 -8.03
N GLY A 35 -11.05 7.51 -8.64
CA GLY A 35 -9.93 6.58 -8.51
C GLY A 35 -10.22 5.21 -9.08
N VAL A 36 -9.25 4.32 -8.87
CA VAL A 36 -9.26 2.95 -9.36
C VAL A 36 -8.95 1.97 -8.23
N LEU A 37 -9.48 0.76 -8.35
CA LEU A 37 -9.21 -0.37 -7.46
C LEU A 37 -8.63 -1.51 -8.27
N PHE A 38 -7.58 -2.12 -7.72
CA PHE A 38 -6.93 -3.30 -8.26
C PHE A 38 -7.14 -4.48 -7.30
N GLU A 39 -7.51 -5.63 -7.83
CA GLU A 39 -7.52 -6.90 -7.08
C GLU A 39 -6.24 -7.66 -7.42
N GLU A 40 -5.17 -7.35 -6.70
CA GLU A 40 -3.84 -7.95 -6.91
C GLU A 40 -3.01 -7.90 -5.60
N ASP A 41 -1.91 -8.66 -5.56
CA ASP A 41 -0.84 -8.41 -4.62
C ASP A 41 -0.32 -6.97 -4.76
N CYS A 42 -0.20 -6.26 -3.64
CA CYS A 42 0.22 -4.86 -3.66
C CYS A 42 1.67 -4.70 -4.11
N LEU A 43 2.57 -5.67 -3.89
CA LEU A 43 3.99 -5.54 -4.24
C LEU A 43 4.23 -5.48 -5.75
N PRO A 44 3.69 -6.41 -6.58
CA PRO A 44 3.73 -6.28 -8.03
C PRO A 44 3.06 -5.01 -8.56
N LEU A 45 1.98 -4.56 -7.92
CA LEU A 45 1.26 -3.35 -8.34
C LEU A 45 2.05 -2.07 -8.03
N LEU A 46 2.61 -1.96 -6.82
CA LEU A 46 3.43 -0.82 -6.39
C LEU A 46 4.61 -0.61 -7.34
N LYS A 47 5.27 -1.69 -7.77
CA LYS A 47 6.38 -1.67 -8.75
C LYS A 47 5.99 -1.12 -10.12
N GLN A 48 4.70 -1.13 -10.46
CA GLN A 48 4.18 -0.57 -11.70
C GLN A 48 3.81 0.91 -11.58
N ILE A 49 3.73 1.48 -10.37
CA ILE A 49 3.47 2.92 -10.18
C ILE A 49 4.75 3.70 -10.46
N ASN A 50 4.65 4.81 -11.20
CA ASN A 50 5.76 5.69 -11.52
C ASN A 50 6.43 6.27 -10.26
N ASN A 51 7.70 6.64 -10.37
CA ASN A 51 8.40 7.35 -9.28
C ASN A 51 7.77 8.72 -9.04
N SER A 52 7.76 9.18 -7.79
CA SER A 52 7.40 10.57 -7.44
C SER A 52 6.07 11.06 -8.02
N VAL A 53 5.02 10.25 -7.89
CA VAL A 53 3.67 10.58 -8.34
C VAL A 53 2.66 10.74 -7.22
N ALA A 54 2.91 10.14 -6.06
CA ALA A 54 2.01 10.18 -4.91
C ALA A 54 2.34 11.37 -4.00
N ASP A 55 1.33 12.21 -3.72
CA ASP A 55 1.42 13.23 -2.67
C ASP A 55 1.25 12.62 -1.28
N VAL A 56 0.41 11.58 -1.16
CA VAL A 56 0.14 10.87 0.08
C VAL A 56 0.06 9.37 -0.19
N VAL A 57 0.66 8.59 0.69
CA VAL A 57 0.48 7.13 0.79
C VAL A 57 -0.09 6.80 2.16
N PHE A 58 -1.14 5.98 2.18
CA PHE A 58 -1.73 5.46 3.41
C PHE A 58 -1.71 3.93 3.35
N ALA A 59 -1.12 3.32 4.37
CA ALA A 59 -0.97 1.87 4.47
C ALA A 59 -1.56 1.35 5.79
N ASP A 60 -2.44 0.35 5.68
CA ASP A 60 -2.98 -0.46 6.78
C ASP A 60 -2.62 -1.93 6.51
N PRO A 61 -1.35 -2.32 6.72
CA PRO A 61 -0.90 -3.69 6.48
C PRO A 61 -1.47 -4.66 7.53
N PRO A 62 -1.42 -5.99 7.30
CA PRO A 62 -1.66 -7.00 8.33
C PRO A 62 -0.71 -6.80 9.53
N PHE A 63 -1.20 -7.05 10.75
CA PHE A 63 -0.47 -6.72 12.00
C PHE A 63 0.37 -7.88 12.55
N ASN A 64 0.43 -9.00 11.83
CA ASN A 64 1.08 -10.24 12.24
C ASN A 64 0.53 -10.79 13.56
N LEU A 65 -0.80 -10.91 13.65
CA LEU A 65 -1.53 -11.33 14.86
C LEU A 65 -2.14 -12.74 14.74
N GLY A 66 -1.78 -13.50 13.71
CA GLY A 66 -2.35 -14.80 13.38
C GLY A 66 -3.80 -14.73 12.90
N LYS A 67 -4.25 -13.59 12.38
CA LYS A 67 -5.62 -13.43 11.87
C LYS A 67 -5.79 -14.14 10.53
N LYS A 68 -6.95 -14.75 10.32
CA LYS A 68 -7.27 -15.44 9.08
C LYS A 68 -7.82 -14.47 8.03
N TYR A 69 -6.95 -13.93 7.19
CA TYR A 69 -7.31 -13.10 6.03
C TYR A 69 -7.54 -13.97 4.79
N GLY A 70 -8.62 -14.75 4.80
CA GLY A 70 -8.94 -15.67 3.71
C GLY A 70 -7.87 -16.77 3.54
N LYS A 71 -7.67 -17.23 2.30
CA LYS A 71 -6.71 -18.32 1.97
C LYS A 71 -5.35 -17.83 1.43
N LYS A 72 -5.20 -16.52 1.18
CA LYS A 72 -4.11 -15.97 0.36
C LYS A 72 -3.00 -15.31 1.18
N HIS A 73 -3.13 -15.20 2.50
CA HIS A 73 -2.15 -14.51 3.33
C HIS A 73 -1.96 -15.22 4.67
N ASP A 74 -0.70 -15.37 5.07
CA ASP A 74 -0.29 -15.83 6.38
C ASP A 74 0.06 -14.61 7.25
N ASP A 75 -0.71 -14.40 8.31
CA ASP A 75 -0.54 -13.30 9.28
C ASP A 75 0.17 -13.79 10.55
N SER A 76 0.90 -14.91 10.46
CA SER A 76 1.66 -15.52 11.57
C SER A 76 3.11 -15.80 11.18
N LEU A 77 3.73 -14.85 10.48
CA LEU A 77 5.13 -14.94 10.07
C LEU A 77 6.07 -14.77 11.26
N GLU A 78 7.30 -15.30 11.14
CA GLU A 78 8.37 -14.96 12.07
C GLU A 78 8.63 -13.44 12.04
N ASP A 79 9.00 -12.85 13.18
CA ASP A 79 9.16 -11.40 13.32
C ASP A 79 10.11 -10.80 12.25
N SER A 80 11.19 -11.51 11.91
CA SER A 80 12.16 -11.08 10.90
C SER A 80 11.60 -11.16 9.48
N GLU A 81 10.81 -12.18 9.17
CA GLU A 81 10.15 -12.34 7.87
C GLU A 81 9.09 -11.26 7.66
N TYR A 82 8.28 -10.99 8.68
CA TYR A 82 7.31 -9.91 8.66
C TYR A 82 7.97 -8.54 8.42
N LEU A 83 9.05 -8.23 9.16
CA LEU A 83 9.77 -6.98 8.98
C LEU A 83 10.40 -6.87 7.59
N ASN A 84 11.02 -7.93 7.09
CA ASN A 84 11.59 -7.95 5.75
C ASN A 84 10.52 -7.71 4.69
N TRP A 85 9.37 -8.36 4.81
CA TRP A 85 8.23 -8.09 3.95
C TRP A 85 7.77 -6.64 4.06
N CYS A 86 7.70 -6.07 5.26
CA CYS A 86 7.36 -4.66 5.45
C CYS A 86 8.33 -3.71 4.73
N TYR A 87 9.63 -3.95 4.84
CA TYR A 87 10.65 -3.15 4.18
C TYR A 87 10.48 -3.16 2.66
N THR A 88 10.07 -4.28 2.07
CA THR A 88 9.86 -4.36 0.61
C THR A 88 8.77 -3.41 0.11
N TRP A 89 7.61 -3.32 0.78
CA TRP A 89 6.57 -2.38 0.34
C TRP A 89 6.87 -0.95 0.78
N LEU A 90 7.57 -0.74 1.90
CA LEU A 90 8.03 0.58 2.32
C LEU A 90 9.01 1.21 1.33
N ASP A 91 9.91 0.42 0.77
CA ASP A 91 10.84 0.88 -0.27
C ASP A 91 10.09 1.41 -1.50
N GLU A 92 9.05 0.69 -1.94
CA GLU A 92 8.20 1.14 -3.03
C GLU A 92 7.39 2.38 -2.64
N CYS A 93 6.86 2.46 -1.41
CA CYS A 93 6.20 3.66 -0.91
C CYS A 93 7.11 4.89 -0.94
N CYS A 94 8.38 4.74 -0.52
CA CYS A 94 9.37 5.82 -0.58
C CYS A 94 9.63 6.25 -2.02
N ARG A 95 9.73 5.30 -2.96
CA ARG A 95 9.99 5.56 -4.38
C ARG A 95 8.85 6.31 -5.07
N ILE A 96 7.60 5.96 -4.78
CA ILE A 96 6.43 6.56 -5.44
C ILE A 96 6.05 7.93 -4.86
N LEU A 97 6.51 8.25 -3.64
CA LEU A 97 6.27 9.54 -3.01
C LEU A 97 7.02 10.65 -3.72
N LYS A 98 6.34 11.78 -3.92
CA LYS A 98 6.97 13.04 -4.31
C LYS A 98 7.83 13.59 -3.17
N ASP A 99 8.78 14.44 -3.53
CA ASP A 99 9.46 15.30 -2.55
C ASP A 99 8.42 16.14 -1.80
N GLY A 100 8.45 16.07 -0.46
CA GLY A 100 7.45 16.70 0.40
C GLY A 100 6.15 15.92 0.59
N GLY A 101 6.00 14.74 -0.03
CA GLY A 101 4.88 13.84 0.18
C GLY A 101 4.85 13.23 1.59
N SER A 102 3.71 12.63 1.96
CA SER A 102 3.49 12.07 3.29
C SER A 102 3.13 10.58 3.27
N LEU A 103 3.72 9.80 4.18
CA LEU A 103 3.41 8.39 4.41
C LEU A 103 2.75 8.21 5.78
N PHE A 104 1.59 7.57 5.80
CA PHE A 104 0.87 7.16 7.01
C PHE A 104 0.82 5.64 7.09
N ILE A 105 1.19 5.08 8.23
CA ILE A 105 1.18 3.64 8.49
C ILE A 105 0.35 3.38 9.74
N TYR A 106 -0.72 2.59 9.58
CA TYR A 106 -1.54 2.14 10.69
C TYR A 106 -1.11 0.72 11.07
N ASN A 107 -0.54 0.57 12.27
CA ASN A 107 -0.04 -0.71 12.77
C ASN A 107 0.17 -0.65 14.29
N LEU A 108 0.55 -1.78 14.90
CA LEU A 108 0.89 -1.87 16.31
C LEU A 108 2.15 -1.07 16.66
N PRO A 109 2.23 -0.49 17.87
CA PRO A 109 3.43 0.21 18.35
C PRO A 109 4.73 -0.58 18.19
N LYS A 110 4.72 -1.88 18.48
CA LYS A 110 5.88 -2.79 18.33
C LYS A 110 6.51 -2.68 16.94
N TRP A 111 5.67 -2.74 15.90
CA TRP A 111 6.12 -2.69 14.51
C TRP A 111 6.48 -1.28 14.09
N ASN A 112 5.62 -0.30 14.40
CA ASN A 112 5.81 1.09 13.98
C ASN A 112 7.11 1.71 14.49
N MET A 113 7.65 1.28 15.63
CA MET A 113 8.98 1.70 16.07
C MET A 113 10.09 1.29 15.08
N LEU A 114 10.06 0.04 14.61
CA LEU A 114 11.05 -0.51 13.70
C LEU A 114 10.86 0.04 12.27
N LEU A 115 9.61 0.09 11.80
CA LEU A 115 9.28 0.67 10.49
C LEU A 115 9.62 2.16 10.43
N GLY A 116 9.36 2.91 11.51
CA GLY A 116 9.72 4.31 11.63
C GLY A 116 11.24 4.54 11.57
N SER A 117 12.01 3.74 12.32
CA SER A 117 13.48 3.79 12.25
C SER A 117 14.00 3.47 10.85
N TYR A 118 13.43 2.47 10.19
CA TYR A 118 13.78 2.10 8.82
C TYR A 118 13.52 3.25 7.84
N LEU A 119 12.34 3.86 7.90
CA LEU A 119 11.97 5.00 7.05
C LEU A 119 12.87 6.22 7.27
N MET A 120 13.27 6.50 8.51
CA MET A 120 14.22 7.58 8.80
C MET A 120 15.59 7.33 8.15
N ASN A 121 16.07 6.08 8.16
CA ASN A 121 17.30 5.70 7.44
C ASN A 121 17.17 5.80 5.92
N LYS A 122 15.93 5.73 5.38
CA LYS A 122 15.63 5.98 3.95
C LYS A 122 15.52 7.47 3.59
N GLY A 123 15.60 8.37 4.57
CA GLY A 123 15.55 9.82 4.36
C GLY A 123 14.19 10.47 4.64
N LEU A 124 13.18 9.71 5.10
CA LEU A 124 11.93 10.31 5.56
C LEU A 124 12.11 11.00 6.91
N THR A 125 11.40 12.10 7.11
CA THR A 125 11.36 12.78 8.41
C THR A 125 10.17 12.30 9.22
N PHE A 126 10.41 11.75 10.41
CA PHE A 126 9.34 11.42 11.34
C PHE A 126 8.58 12.69 11.77
N ARG A 127 7.24 12.65 11.71
CA ARG A 127 6.38 13.81 12.02
C ARG A 127 5.49 13.59 13.23
N HIS A 128 4.73 12.51 13.25
CA HIS A 128 3.69 12.29 14.26
C HIS A 128 3.62 10.82 14.66
N TRP A 129 3.44 10.58 15.96
CA TRP A 129 2.94 9.31 16.49
C TRP A 129 1.45 9.47 16.78
N ILE A 130 0.59 8.95 15.91
CA ILE A 130 -0.86 9.10 16.04
C ILE A 130 -1.41 7.88 16.78
N THR A 131 -2.02 8.10 17.94
CA THR A 131 -2.68 7.05 18.71
C THR A 131 -4.19 7.10 18.52
N ILE A 132 -4.79 5.97 18.17
CA ILE A 132 -6.25 5.82 18.11
C ILE A 132 -6.70 5.08 19.36
N SER A 133 -7.54 5.72 20.18
CA SER A 133 -8.23 5.05 21.27
C SER A 133 -9.52 4.45 20.72
N GLN A 134 -9.61 3.12 20.73
CA GLN A 134 -10.88 2.43 20.52
C GLN A 134 -11.55 2.26 21.88
N LYS A 135 -12.79 2.76 21.99
CA LYS A 135 -13.64 2.60 23.17
C LYS A 135 -14.33 1.24 23.17
#